data_AF-R8MH40-F1
#
_entry.id   AF-R8MH40-F1
#
_cell.length_a   1.000
_cell.length_b   1.000
_cell.length_c   1.000
_cell.angle_alpha   90.00
_cell.angle_beta   90.00
_cell.angle_gamma   90.00
#
_symmetry.space_group_name_H-M   'P 1'
#
loop_
_entity.id
_entity.type
_entity.pdbx_description
1 polymer ?
#
loop_
_entity_poly.entity_id
_entity_poly.type
_entity_poly.pdbx_seq_one_letter_code
_entity_poly.pdbx_strand_id
1 'polypeptide(L)'
;MSLFFTFFCKDIFTWIWKIFIIKVKISLLSKVEPMGVKNKIKELRKQHHITQIEMAKAMQVTRQTIVAIENHHYNPSLELSLKIAKYFGMKVEEIFTLE
;
A
#
# COMPACT_ATOMS: atom_id res chain seq x y z
N MET A 1 18.83 -43.49 27.78
CA MET A 1 18.76 -42.06 28.20
C MET A 1 20.19 -41.55 28.26
N SER A 2 20.68 -40.49 27.61
CA SER A 2 20.07 -39.33 26.97
C SER A 2 21.10 -38.66 26.03
N LEU A 3 21.49 -39.29 24.90
CA LEU A 3 22.49 -38.69 24.00
C LEU A 3 22.09 -38.62 22.52
N PHE A 4 20.88 -39.06 22.16
CA PHE A 4 20.38 -38.97 20.79
C PHE A 4 19.49 -37.76 20.51
N PHE A 5 19.29 -36.86 21.49
CA PHE A 5 18.36 -35.74 21.38
C PHE A 5 19.06 -34.38 21.09
N THR A 6 20.39 -34.35 21.02
CA THR A 6 21.15 -33.12 20.76
C THR A 6 21.52 -32.91 19.30
N PHE A 7 21.34 -33.92 18.44
CA PHE A 7 21.75 -33.82 17.02
C PHE A 7 20.64 -33.35 16.07
N PHE A 8 19.36 -33.40 16.47
CA PHE A 8 18.23 -33.01 15.61
C PHE A 8 17.72 -31.57 15.84
N CYS A 9 18.22 -30.87 16.87
CA CYS A 9 17.69 -29.55 17.27
C CYS A 9 18.44 -28.36 16.63
N LYS A 10 19.70 -28.54 16.23
CA LYS A 10 20.51 -27.48 15.59
C LYS A 10 20.10 -27.20 14.14
N ASP A 11 19.69 -28.23 13.41
CA ASP A 11 19.26 -28.07 12.02
C ASP A 11 17.92 -27.35 11.91
N ILE A 12 16.97 -27.65 12.79
CA ILE A 12 15.69 -26.94 12.84
C ILE A 12 15.88 -25.47 13.20
N PHE A 13 16.73 -25.15 14.18
CA PHE A 13 16.97 -23.76 14.58
C PHE A 13 17.64 -22.95 13.47
N THR A 14 18.65 -23.51 12.80
CA THR A 14 19.29 -22.84 11.66
C THR A 14 18.38 -22.75 10.44
N TRP A 15 17.48 -23.72 10.24
CA TRP A 15 16.49 -23.70 9.15
C TRP A 15 15.36 -22.70 9.41
N ILE A 16 14.84 -22.62 10.64
CA ILE A 16 13.89 -21.58 11.08
C ILE A 16 14.54 -20.20 10.98
N TRP A 17 15.80 -20.06 11.39
CA TRP A 17 16.54 -18.80 11.28
C TRP A 17 16.80 -18.41 9.83
N LYS A 18 17.12 -19.36 8.95
CA LYS A 18 17.25 -19.13 7.50
C LYS A 18 15.91 -18.72 6.89
N ILE A 19 14.79 -19.36 7.25
CA ILE A 19 13.46 -18.96 6.80
C ILE A 19 13.11 -17.57 7.31
N PHE A 20 13.42 -17.26 8.57
CA PHE A 20 13.21 -15.93 9.13
C PHE A 20 14.04 -14.87 8.40
N ILE A 21 15.32 -15.14 8.13
CA ILE A 21 16.19 -14.25 7.34
C ILE A 21 15.70 -14.14 5.90
N ILE A 22 15.25 -15.23 5.26
CA ILE A 22 14.66 -15.20 3.92
C ILE A 22 13.38 -14.35 3.94
N LYS A 23 12.52 -14.50 4.95
CA LYS A 23 11.28 -13.73 5.11
C LYS A 23 11.56 -12.24 5.36
N VAL A 24 12.57 -11.91 6.16
CA VAL A 24 13.06 -10.54 6.37
C VAL A 24 13.66 -9.97 5.10
N LYS A 25 14.48 -10.74 4.37
CA LYS A 25 15.13 -10.30 3.12
C LYS A 25 14.12 -10.12 1.98
N ILE A 26 13.09 -10.97 1.90
CA ILE A 26 11.94 -10.80 0.98
C ILE A 26 11.20 -9.50 1.28
N SER A 27 10.98 -9.17 2.57
CA SER A 27 10.37 -7.89 2.99
C SER A 27 11.22 -6.67 2.61
N LEU A 28 12.56 -6.82 2.61
CA LEU A 28 13.49 -5.74 2.24
C LEU A 28 13.68 -5.59 0.72
N LEU A 29 13.38 -6.63 -0.07
CA LEU A 29 13.49 -6.65 -1.53
C LEU A 29 12.21 -6.20 -2.26
N SER A 30 11.09 -6.01 -1.56
CA SER A 30 9.86 -5.45 -2.12
C SER A 30 9.83 -3.92 -2.12
N LYS A 31 10.98 -3.27 -2.35
CA LYS A 31 10.98 -1.87 -2.82
C LYS A 31 10.52 -1.88 -4.29
N VAL A 32 9.26 -2.23 -4.51
CA VAL A 32 8.57 -1.87 -5.73
C VAL A 32 8.46 -0.35 -5.63
N GLU A 33 9.34 0.39 -6.29
CA GLU A 33 9.03 1.78 -6.56
C GLU A 33 7.72 1.75 -7.34
N PRO A 34 6.61 2.26 -6.79
CA PRO A 34 5.36 2.23 -7.52
C PRO A 34 5.61 3.01 -8.80
N MET A 35 5.29 2.40 -9.95
CA MET A 35 5.12 3.09 -11.23
C MET A 35 4.54 4.47 -10.93
N GLY A 36 5.26 5.53 -11.29
CA GLY A 36 5.10 6.88 -10.74
C GLY A 36 3.75 7.52 -11.10
N VAL A 37 2.66 7.03 -10.52
CA VAL A 37 1.33 7.60 -10.72
C VAL A 37 1.21 8.81 -9.80
N LYS A 38 1.34 10.00 -10.36
CA LYS A 38 0.96 11.23 -9.68
C LYS A 38 -0.55 11.36 -9.66
N ASN A 39 -1.07 11.93 -8.58
CA ASN A 39 -2.47 12.26 -8.44
C ASN A 39 -2.63 13.67 -7.86
N LYS A 40 -3.73 14.35 -8.22
CA LYS A 40 -4.07 15.69 -7.73
C LYS A 40 -5.15 15.68 -6.65
N ILE A 41 -5.38 14.54 -5.98
CA ILE A 41 -6.52 14.37 -5.07
C ILE A 41 -6.48 15.35 -3.91
N LYS A 42 -5.29 15.58 -3.34
CA LYS A 42 -5.11 16.52 -2.23
C LYS A 42 -5.48 17.95 -2.62
N GLU A 43 -5.18 18.35 -3.84
CA GLU A 43 -5.50 19.67 -4.39
C GLU A 43 -7.00 19.80 -4.62
N LEU A 44 -7.60 18.85 -5.35
CA LEU A 44 -9.04 18.80 -5.60
C LEU A 44 -9.83 18.82 -4.29
N ARG A 45 -9.46 17.97 -3.34
CA ARG A 45 -10.13 17.90 -2.04
C ARG A 45 -10.11 19.25 -1.31
N LYS A 46 -8.98 19.97 -1.34
CA LYS A 46 -8.86 21.30 -0.73
C LYS A 46 -9.68 22.35 -1.47
N GLN A 47 -9.71 22.32 -2.80
CA GLN A 47 -10.52 23.23 -3.62
C GLN A 47 -12.02 23.08 -3.33
N HIS A 48 -12.47 21.85 -3.06
CA HIS A 48 -13.85 21.56 -2.70
C HIS A 48 -14.15 21.65 -1.19
N HIS A 49 -13.19 22.08 -0.36
CA HIS A 49 -13.30 22.16 1.11
C HIS A 49 -13.70 20.85 1.81
N ILE A 50 -13.30 19.71 1.25
CA ILE A 50 -13.63 18.39 1.78
C ILE A 50 -12.51 17.93 2.74
N THR A 51 -12.87 17.26 3.84
CA THR A 51 -11.89 16.61 4.74
C THR A 51 -11.51 15.21 4.26
N GLN A 52 -10.36 14.69 4.69
CA GLN A 52 -9.96 13.31 4.36
C GLN A 52 -10.99 12.28 4.83
N ILE A 53 -11.65 12.54 5.97
CA ILE A 53 -12.66 11.65 6.55
C ILE A 53 -13.93 11.65 5.70
N GLU A 54 -14.39 12.82 5.25
CA GLU A 54 -15.57 12.93 4.38
C GLU A 54 -15.35 12.25 3.04
N MET A 55 -14.18 12.46 2.42
CA MET A 55 -13.83 11.78 1.17
C MET A 55 -13.74 10.27 1.37
N ALA A 56 -13.14 9.81 2.47
CA ALA A 56 -13.05 8.39 2.79
C ALA A 56 -14.44 7.76 2.95
N LYS A 57 -15.37 8.44 3.64
CA LYS A 57 -16.76 8.02 3.76
C LYS A 57 -17.46 7.95 2.39
N ALA A 58 -17.30 8.97 1.55
CA ALA A 58 -17.90 9.01 0.21
C ALA A 58 -17.39 7.86 -0.68
N MET A 59 -16.11 7.52 -0.57
CA MET A 59 -15.48 6.44 -1.34
C MET A 59 -15.61 5.06 -0.68
N GLN A 60 -16.23 4.95 0.50
CA GLN A 60 -16.35 3.73 1.30
C GLN A 60 -15.00 3.06 1.59
N VAL A 61 -13.98 3.87 1.86
CA VAL A 61 -12.63 3.42 2.24
C VAL A 61 -12.24 3.97 3.59
N THR A 62 -11.11 3.50 4.12
CA THR A 62 -10.57 4.06 5.37
C THR A 62 -9.94 5.42 5.13
N ARG A 63 -9.86 6.26 6.18
CA ARG A 63 -9.12 7.52 6.11
C ARG A 63 -7.66 7.27 5.73
N GLN A 64 -7.05 6.20 6.24
CA GLN A 64 -5.68 5.82 5.93
C GLN A 64 -5.48 5.56 4.43
N THR A 65 -6.48 4.97 3.76
CA THR A 65 -6.46 4.79 2.30
C THR A 65 -6.35 6.13 1.59
N ILE A 66 -7.18 7.12 1.94
CA ILE A 66 -7.11 8.46 1.34
C ILE A 66 -5.75 9.11 1.61
N VAL A 67 -5.23 9.03 2.84
CA VAL A 67 -3.89 9.55 3.20
C VAL A 67 -2.80 8.89 2.36
N ALA A 68 -2.86 7.57 2.16
CA ALA A 68 -1.87 6.83 1.39
C ALA A 68 -1.90 7.24 -0.10
N ILE A 69 -3.09 7.45 -0.68
CA ILE A 69 -3.21 7.93 -2.06
C ILE A 69 -2.66 9.36 -2.18
N GLU A 70 -3.05 10.28 -1.28
CA GLU A 70 -2.60 11.68 -1.31
C GLU A 70 -1.07 11.82 -1.18
N ASN A 71 -0.41 10.85 -0.54
CA ASN A 71 1.04 10.84 -0.35
C ASN A 71 1.78 9.94 -1.36
N HIS A 72 1.10 9.45 -2.40
CA HIS A 72 1.66 8.55 -3.44
C HIS A 72 2.21 7.22 -2.89
N HIS A 73 1.83 6.82 -1.68
CA HIS A 73 2.23 5.56 -1.07
C HIS A 73 1.34 4.37 -1.49
N TYR A 74 0.28 4.64 -2.24
CA TYR A 74 -0.67 3.65 -2.71
C TYR A 74 -1.24 4.05 -4.07
N ASN A 75 -1.14 3.15 -5.04
CA ASN A 75 -1.85 3.28 -6.30
C ASN A 75 -3.28 2.74 -6.12
N PRO A 76 -4.32 3.59 -6.24
CA PRO A 76 -5.70 3.13 -6.13
C PRO A 76 -6.04 2.09 -7.20
N SER A 77 -6.97 1.19 -6.88
CA SER A 77 -7.54 0.29 -7.90
C SER A 77 -8.24 1.11 -8.99
N LEU A 78 -8.35 0.53 -10.19
CA LEU A 78 -9.09 1.17 -11.29
C LEU A 78 -10.52 1.57 -10.88
N GLU A 79 -11.19 0.71 -10.11
CA GLU A 79 -12.53 1.00 -9.58
C GLU A 79 -12.53 2.26 -8.69
N LEU A 80 -11.57 2.38 -7.78
CA LEU A 80 -11.47 3.54 -6.89
C LEU A 80 -11.13 4.81 -7.68
N SER A 81 -10.22 4.73 -8.66
CA SER A 81 -9.89 5.84 -9.55
C SER A 81 -11.10 6.33 -10.34
N LEU A 82 -11.92 5.40 -10.86
CA LEU A 82 -13.16 5.73 -11.58
C LEU A 82 -14.21 6.35 -10.64
N LYS A 83 -14.35 5.84 -9.40
CA LYS A 83 -15.24 6.45 -8.40
C LYS A 83 -14.82 7.87 -8.05
N ILE A 84 -13.52 8.11 -7.90
CA ILE A 84 -12.96 9.44 -7.62
C ILE A 84 -13.21 10.39 -8.80
N ALA A 85 -12.96 9.94 -10.03
CA ALA A 85 -13.26 10.70 -11.24
C ALA A 85 -14.74 11.10 -11.32
N LYS A 86 -15.64 10.14 -11.09
CA LYS A 86 -17.08 10.39 -11.05
C LYS A 86 -17.48 11.35 -9.92
N TYR A 87 -16.84 11.26 -8.76
CA TYR A 87 -17.13 12.11 -7.61
C TYR A 87 -16.80 13.59 -7.87
N PHE A 88 -15.67 13.86 -8.55
CA PHE A 88 -15.29 15.22 -8.94
C PHE A 88 -15.89 15.67 -10.28
N GLY A 89 -16.54 14.77 -11.02
CA GLY A 89 -17.07 15.07 -12.36
C GLY A 89 -15.98 15.31 -13.40
N MET A 90 -14.81 14.71 -13.22
CA MET A 90 -13.63 14.87 -14.07
C MET A 90 -13.26 13.55 -14.76
N LYS A 91 -12.42 13.62 -15.78
CA LYS A 91 -11.83 12.41 -16.39
C LYS A 91 -10.71 11.86 -15.50
N VAL A 92 -10.44 10.55 -15.60
CA VAL A 92 -9.41 9.90 -14.79
C VAL A 92 -8.04 10.49 -15.07
N GLU A 93 -7.76 10.80 -16.33
CA GLU A 93 -6.49 11.35 -16.82
C GLU A 93 -6.23 12.79 -16.35
N GLU A 94 -7.27 13.51 -15.93
CA GLU A 94 -7.14 14.85 -15.34
C GLU A 94 -6.71 14.78 -13.86
N ILE A 95 -7.06 13.67 -13.19
CA ILE A 95 -6.78 13.43 -11.77
C ILE A 95 -5.48 12.65 -11.57
N PHE A 96 -5.23 11.64 -12.41
CA PHE A 96 -4.09 10.72 -12.32
C PHE A 96 -3.22 10.82 -13.57
N THR A 97 -1.90 10.89 -13.40
CA THR A 97 -0.93 11.02 -14.49
C THR A 97 0.25 10.10 -14.24
N LEU A 98 0.75 9.44 -15.29
CA LEU A 98 2.00 8.67 -15.22
C LEU A 98 3.19 9.63 -15.32
N GLU A 99 4.20 9.45 -14.46
CA GLU A 99 5.56 10.00 -14.63
C GLU A 99 6.33 9.27 -15.74
#